data_AF-A0A401GWA9-F1
#
_entry.id   AF-A0A401GWA9-F1
#
_cell.length_a   1.000
_cell.length_b   1.000
_cell.length_c   1.000
_cell.angle_alpha   90.00
_cell.angle_beta   90.00
_cell.angle_gamma   90.00
#
_symmetry.space_group_name_H-M   'P 1'
#
loop_
_entity.id
_entity.type
_entity.pdbx_description
1 polymer ?
#
loop_
_entity_poly.entity_id
_entity_poly.type
_entity_poly.pdbx_seq_one_letter_code
_entity_poly.pdbx_strand_id
1 'polypeptide(L)'
;MATPSPSSKENVPLARTATETFKLDPASQPNPKRRKLGQASFSASQPERSSFADVLERLHEEAQGAQDAEGGADSWARPPLPHIDPEDDSILFQQIDIEDSVEYNGSLGIRMFGVTEAGHSVLAYVTDFLPYFYIACPRGFGSDDLSAFFIHLNGLGHGVIKNLELKNKQSLMNYRGEDVVPFIKITLADQRALPKIRDKYMHCIRHRRTLTLFL
;
A
#
# COMPACT_ATOMS: atom_id res chain seq x y z
N MET A 1 -11.36 -9.42 55.95
CA MET A 1 -12.38 -9.20 54.90
C MET A 1 -11.68 -9.31 53.57
N ALA A 2 -12.06 -10.30 52.76
CA ALA A 2 -11.45 -10.61 51.49
C ALA A 2 -12.54 -10.62 50.42
N THR A 3 -12.37 -9.80 49.38
CA THR A 3 -13.11 -9.88 48.12
C THR A 3 -12.18 -9.42 47.00
N PRO A 4 -11.65 -10.32 46.17
CA PRO A 4 -11.06 -9.95 44.88
C PRO A 4 -12.13 -9.98 43.79
N SER A 5 -12.24 -8.89 43.04
CA SER A 5 -13.01 -8.78 41.79
C SER A 5 -12.13 -9.15 40.59
N PRO A 6 -12.44 -10.17 39.79
CA PRO A 6 -11.76 -10.40 38.52
C PRO A 6 -12.53 -9.76 37.35
N SER A 7 -11.92 -8.77 36.69
CA SER A 7 -12.36 -8.26 35.39
C SER A 7 -11.42 -8.77 34.30
N SER A 8 -11.68 -9.97 33.80
CA SER A 8 -11.06 -10.53 32.59
C SER A 8 -12.08 -10.45 31.45
N LYS A 9 -11.98 -9.42 30.59
CA LYS A 9 -12.63 -9.43 29.28
C LYS A 9 -11.73 -10.19 28.31
N GLU A 10 -11.87 -11.51 28.34
CA GLU A 10 -11.25 -12.44 27.40
C GLU A 10 -12.01 -12.42 26.07
N ASN A 11 -11.26 -12.58 24.97
CA ASN A 11 -11.75 -12.51 23.60
C ASN A 11 -12.32 -13.89 23.21
N VAL A 12 -13.64 -14.01 23.12
CA VAL A 12 -14.30 -15.28 22.74
C VAL A 12 -14.22 -15.46 21.21
N PRO A 13 -13.68 -16.58 20.69
CA PRO A 13 -13.70 -16.86 19.27
C PRO A 13 -15.12 -17.25 18.81
N LEU A 14 -15.61 -16.61 17.75
CA LEU A 14 -16.87 -16.96 17.08
C LEU A 14 -16.78 -18.39 16.52
N ALA A 15 -17.46 -19.32 17.18
CA ALA A 15 -17.68 -20.67 16.66
C ALA A 15 -18.55 -20.59 15.40
N ARG A 16 -18.01 -21.04 14.26
CA ARG A 16 -18.77 -21.23 13.02
C ARG A 16 -19.63 -22.49 13.16
N THR A 17 -20.93 -22.32 13.38
CA THR A 17 -21.90 -23.41 13.25
C THR A 17 -22.50 -23.35 11.85
N ALA A 18 -22.06 -24.28 11.00
CA ALA A 18 -22.71 -24.58 9.74
C ALA A 18 -24.08 -25.23 10.01
N THR A 19 -25.02 -25.01 9.08
CA THR A 19 -26.32 -25.70 8.90
C THR A 19 -27.53 -24.99 9.51
N GLU A 20 -27.94 -23.87 8.91
CA GLU A 20 -29.35 -23.49 8.86
C GLU A 20 -29.79 -23.31 7.41
N THR A 21 -30.62 -24.24 6.98
CA THR A 21 -31.26 -24.29 5.67
C THR A 21 -32.31 -23.17 5.60
N PHE A 22 -32.07 -22.14 4.80
CA PHE A 22 -33.05 -21.10 4.50
C PHE A 22 -34.31 -21.73 3.90
N LYS A 23 -35.41 -21.76 4.68
CA LYS A 23 -36.75 -22.04 4.16
C LYS A 23 -37.32 -20.72 3.61
N LEU A 24 -37.59 -20.70 2.31
CA LEU A 24 -38.29 -19.60 1.64
C LEU A 24 -39.79 -19.71 1.93
N ASP A 25 -40.37 -18.69 2.55
CA ASP A 25 -41.82 -18.54 2.66
C ASP A 25 -42.42 -18.31 1.25
N PRO A 26 -43.41 -19.10 0.80
CA PRO A 26 -43.93 -19.03 -0.58
C PRO A 26 -44.94 -17.90 -0.81
N ALA A 27 -44.98 -16.86 0.04
CA ALA A 27 -46.03 -15.84 0.01
C ALA A 27 -45.68 -14.54 -0.75
N SER A 28 -44.48 -14.37 -1.31
CA SER A 28 -44.14 -13.17 -2.09
C SER A 28 -43.52 -13.49 -3.45
N GLN A 29 -44.29 -14.13 -4.33
CA GLN A 29 -43.98 -14.13 -5.76
C GLN A 29 -44.94 -13.17 -6.49
N PRO A 30 -44.44 -12.22 -7.31
CA PRO A 30 -45.30 -11.41 -8.15
C PRO A 30 -45.87 -12.29 -9.28
N ASN A 31 -47.18 -12.46 -9.24
CA ASN A 31 -47.96 -13.28 -10.15
C ASN A 31 -47.94 -12.70 -11.59
N PRO A 32 -47.55 -13.46 -12.64
CA PRO A 32 -47.57 -12.98 -14.01
C PRO A 32 -49.01 -13.00 -14.55
N LYS A 33 -49.74 -11.88 -14.45
CA LYS A 33 -51.07 -11.76 -15.05
C LYS A 33 -51.01 -11.51 -16.56
N ARG A 34 -51.41 -12.55 -17.32
CA ARG A 34 -51.80 -12.52 -18.74
C ARG A 34 -52.81 -11.40 -19.01
N ARG A 35 -52.62 -10.64 -20.10
CA ARG A 35 -53.60 -9.67 -20.62
C ARG A 35 -54.84 -10.41 -21.15
N LYS A 36 -56.03 -10.03 -20.65
CA LYS A 36 -57.31 -10.24 -21.33
C LYS A 36 -57.89 -8.87 -21.66
N LEU A 37 -58.14 -8.63 -22.95
CA LEU A 37 -58.75 -7.42 -23.48
C LEU A 37 -60.22 -7.41 -23.08
N GLY A 38 -60.66 -6.38 -22.36
CA GLY A 38 -62.03 -6.22 -21.92
C GLY A 38 -62.25 -4.87 -21.24
N GLN A 39 -63.04 -4.03 -21.88
CA GLN A 39 -63.43 -2.69 -21.45
C GLN A 39 -64.45 -2.80 -20.30
N ALA A 40 -64.12 -2.25 -19.13
CA ALA A 40 -65.07 -1.96 -18.07
C ALA A 40 -64.56 -0.81 -17.20
N SER A 41 -65.30 0.28 -17.23
CA SER A 41 -65.19 1.46 -16.38
C SER A 41 -65.72 1.15 -14.98
N PHE A 42 -64.87 1.25 -13.95
CA PHE A 42 -65.31 1.45 -12.56
C PHE A 42 -64.31 2.32 -11.80
N SER A 43 -64.88 3.33 -11.15
CA SER A 43 -64.24 4.31 -10.29
C SER A 43 -63.70 3.65 -9.02
N ALA A 44 -62.41 3.84 -8.72
CA ALA A 44 -61.85 3.61 -7.40
C ALA A 44 -60.63 4.54 -7.23
N SER A 45 -60.69 5.42 -6.25
CA SER A 45 -59.62 6.29 -5.79
C SER A 45 -58.40 5.47 -5.38
N GLN A 46 -57.38 5.40 -6.24
CA GLN A 46 -56.03 5.13 -5.77
C GLN A 46 -55.37 6.47 -5.42
N PRO A 47 -54.64 6.58 -4.29
CA PRO A 47 -53.72 7.68 -4.14
C PRO A 47 -52.70 7.55 -5.27
N GLU A 48 -52.59 8.61 -6.08
CA GLU A 48 -51.55 8.80 -7.09
C GLU A 48 -50.21 8.34 -6.48
N ARG A 49 -49.73 7.18 -6.91
CA ARG A 49 -48.38 6.74 -6.60
C ARG A 49 -47.51 7.69 -7.40
N SER A 50 -46.77 8.57 -6.71
CA SER A 50 -45.82 9.48 -7.32
C SER A 50 -45.06 8.75 -8.42
N SER A 51 -45.12 9.28 -9.64
CA SER A 51 -44.46 8.69 -10.80
C SER A 51 -42.98 8.54 -10.48
N PHE A 52 -42.31 7.53 -11.06
CA PHE A 52 -40.86 7.39 -10.90
C PHE A 52 -40.12 8.67 -11.33
N ALA A 53 -40.69 9.41 -12.29
CA ALA A 53 -40.20 10.73 -12.67
C ALA A 53 -40.27 11.75 -11.52
N ASP A 54 -41.40 11.82 -10.81
CA ASP A 54 -41.59 12.75 -9.68
C ASP A 54 -40.66 12.42 -8.50
N VAL A 55 -40.39 11.13 -8.27
CA VAL A 55 -39.45 10.68 -7.23
C VAL A 55 -38.01 11.05 -7.61
N LEU A 56 -37.64 10.90 -8.88
CA LEU A 56 -36.32 11.31 -9.37
C LEU A 56 -36.13 12.82 -9.37
N GLU A 57 -37.15 13.59 -9.76
CA GLU A 57 -37.14 15.05 -9.74
C GLU A 57 -36.96 15.55 -8.31
N ARG A 58 -37.69 14.98 -7.36
CA ARG A 58 -37.52 15.30 -5.93
C ARG A 58 -36.13 14.96 -5.39
N LEU A 59 -35.58 13.79 -5.73
CA LEU A 59 -34.22 13.41 -5.33
C LEU A 59 -33.15 14.31 -5.96
N HIS A 60 -33.37 14.76 -7.20
CA HIS A 60 -32.48 15.68 -7.89
C HIS A 60 -32.51 17.08 -7.27
N GLU A 61 -33.69 17.59 -6.93
CA GLU A 61 -33.87 18.87 -6.23
C GLU A 61 -33.28 18.83 -4.81
N GLU A 62 -33.45 17.73 -4.07
CA GLU A 62 -32.80 17.52 -2.77
C GLU A 62 -31.27 17.45 -2.89
N ALA A 63 -30.73 16.85 -3.96
CA ALA A 63 -29.29 16.76 -4.21
C ALA A 63 -28.67 18.08 -4.71
N GLN A 64 -29.41 18.95 -5.40
CA GLN A 64 -28.90 20.25 -5.87
C GLN A 64 -28.67 21.27 -4.74
N GLY A 65 -29.34 21.09 -3.58
CA GLY A 65 -29.17 21.96 -2.41
C GLY A 65 -27.91 21.67 -1.59
N ALA A 66 -27.30 20.51 -1.79
CA ALA A 66 -26.06 20.12 -1.16
C ALA A 66 -24.95 20.15 -2.22
N GLN A 67 -23.91 20.96 -2.00
CA GLN A 67 -22.68 20.87 -2.79
C GLN A 67 -21.92 19.61 -2.38
N ASP A 68 -22.58 18.44 -2.43
CA ASP A 68 -22.00 17.19 -1.97
C ASP A 68 -20.88 16.81 -2.93
N ALA A 69 -19.66 16.74 -2.40
CA ALA A 69 -18.54 16.14 -3.10
C ALA A 69 -18.92 14.74 -3.64
N GLU A 70 -18.53 14.46 -4.88
CA GLU A 70 -18.84 13.21 -5.59
C GLU A 70 -18.57 11.98 -4.70
N GLY A 71 -19.61 11.18 -4.43
CA GLY A 71 -19.53 9.98 -3.60
C GLY A 71 -19.94 10.13 -2.13
N GLY A 72 -20.49 11.28 -1.70
CA GLY A 72 -20.98 11.46 -0.33
C GLY A 72 -19.84 11.61 0.69
N ALA A 73 -18.66 12.06 0.23
CA ALA A 73 -17.51 12.29 1.10
C ALA A 73 -17.81 13.34 2.19
N ASP A 74 -18.65 14.33 1.88
CA ASP A 74 -19.14 15.32 2.85
C ASP A 74 -20.16 14.75 3.83
N SER A 75 -20.85 13.66 3.47
CA SER A 75 -21.83 13.01 4.33
C SER A 75 -21.19 12.14 5.42
N TRP A 76 -19.93 11.71 5.24
CA TRP A 76 -19.18 10.87 6.19
C TRP A 76 -17.73 11.32 6.35
N ALA A 77 -17.53 12.60 6.67
CA ALA A 77 -16.22 13.14 6.93
C ALA A 77 -15.54 12.45 8.13
N ARG A 78 -14.20 12.35 8.06
CA ARG A 78 -13.39 11.86 9.18
C ARG A 78 -13.44 12.82 10.36
N PRO A 79 -13.18 12.35 11.59
CA PRO A 79 -13.10 13.21 12.75
C PRO A 79 -12.08 14.35 12.55
N PRO A 80 -12.38 15.58 13.03
CA PRO A 80 -11.46 16.70 12.93
C PRO A 80 -10.18 16.42 13.72
N LEU A 81 -9.04 16.85 13.17
CA LEU A 81 -7.75 16.62 13.80
C LEU A 81 -7.61 17.50 15.07
N PRO A 82 -7.20 16.94 16.22
CA PRO A 82 -6.80 17.77 17.36
C PRO A 82 -5.53 18.57 17.02
N HIS A 83 -5.20 19.55 17.85
CA HIS A 83 -3.91 20.23 17.75
C HIS A 83 -2.78 19.22 18.02
N ILE A 84 -1.74 19.24 17.19
CA ILE A 84 -0.57 18.38 17.28
C ILE A 84 0.65 19.29 17.31
N ASP A 85 1.49 19.14 18.35
CA ASP A 85 2.79 19.78 18.43
C ASP A 85 3.87 18.83 17.86
N PRO A 86 4.56 19.19 16.77
CA PRO A 86 5.56 18.32 16.14
C PRO A 86 6.78 18.01 17.05
N GLU A 87 7.06 18.81 18.07
CA GLU A 87 8.22 18.62 18.94
C GLU A 87 7.95 17.67 20.12
N ASP A 88 6.70 17.65 20.62
CA ASP A 88 6.31 16.89 21.82
C ASP A 88 5.41 15.68 21.50
N ASP A 89 4.59 15.74 20.45
CA ASP A 89 3.59 14.71 20.16
C ASP A 89 4.10 13.64 19.18
N SER A 90 3.91 12.37 19.54
CA SER A 90 4.20 11.24 18.66
C SER A 90 2.99 10.86 17.79
N ILE A 91 3.19 10.68 16.49
CA ILE A 91 2.15 10.20 15.57
C ILE A 91 2.23 8.67 15.46
N LEU A 92 1.27 7.97 16.09
CA LEU A 92 1.12 6.52 16.02
C LEU A 92 0.00 6.16 15.05
N PHE A 93 0.33 5.41 14.00
CA PHE A 93 -0.63 5.01 12.98
C PHE A 93 -0.31 3.63 12.41
N GLN A 94 -1.36 2.96 11.91
CA GLN A 94 -1.23 1.71 11.17
C GLN A 94 -1.03 2.01 9.69
N GLN A 95 0.10 1.56 9.13
CA GLN A 95 0.37 1.65 7.70
C GLN A 95 -0.55 0.71 6.92
N ILE A 96 -1.14 1.21 5.83
CA ILE A 96 -2.02 0.47 4.93
C ILE A 96 -1.41 0.28 3.54
N ASP A 97 -0.69 1.28 3.03
CA ASP A 97 -0.11 1.24 1.69
C ASP A 97 1.20 2.02 1.63
N ILE A 98 2.03 1.70 0.64
CA ILE A 98 3.35 2.31 0.43
C ILE A 98 3.54 2.56 -1.07
N GLU A 99 3.91 3.79 -1.40
CA GLU A 99 4.26 4.19 -2.76
C GLU A 99 5.67 4.78 -2.84
N ASP A 100 6.38 4.41 -3.90
CA ASP A 100 7.60 5.11 -4.30
C ASP A 100 7.25 6.48 -4.89
N SER A 101 7.92 7.53 -4.42
CA SER A 101 7.75 8.88 -4.90
C SER A 101 9.09 9.51 -5.27
N VAL A 102 9.07 10.32 -6.32
CA VAL A 102 10.19 11.17 -6.69
C VAL A 102 9.78 12.59 -6.36
N GLU A 103 10.47 13.20 -5.41
CA GLU A 103 10.26 14.60 -5.05
C GLU A 103 10.70 15.53 -6.18
N TYR A 104 10.25 16.79 -6.11
CA TYR A 104 10.57 17.82 -7.11
C TYR A 104 12.08 18.11 -7.24
N ASN A 105 12.84 17.86 -6.18
CA ASN A 105 14.30 17.97 -6.12
C ASN A 105 15.02 16.76 -6.77
N GLY A 106 14.29 15.75 -7.25
CA GLY A 106 14.83 14.50 -7.79
C GLY A 106 15.26 13.49 -6.72
N SER A 107 14.99 13.76 -5.44
CA SER A 107 15.23 12.84 -4.33
C SER A 107 14.18 11.72 -4.33
N LEU A 108 14.63 10.51 -4.02
CA LEU A 108 13.75 9.38 -3.79
C LEU A 108 13.16 9.50 -2.39
N GLY A 109 11.84 9.36 -2.30
CA GLY A 109 11.11 9.30 -1.05
C GLY A 109 10.07 8.20 -1.09
N ILE A 110 9.71 7.70 0.08
CA ILE A 110 8.66 6.69 0.24
C ILE A 110 7.46 7.38 0.88
N ARG A 111 6.29 7.28 0.24
CA ARG A 111 5.02 7.74 0.81
C ARG A 111 4.33 6.58 1.49
N MET A 112 4.11 6.68 2.79
CA MET A 112 3.35 5.70 3.54
C MET A 112 1.99 6.27 3.89
N PHE A 113 0.95 5.54 3.52
CA PHE A 113 -0.42 5.86 3.84
C PHE A 113 -0.86 5.03 5.04
N GLY A 114 -1.69 5.60 5.89
CA GLY A 114 -2.15 4.91 7.09
C GLY A 114 -3.31 5.59 7.79
N VAL A 115 -3.72 5.00 8.90
CA VAL A 115 -4.76 5.52 9.79
C VAL A 115 -4.34 5.44 11.25
N THR A 116 -4.66 6.45 12.04
CA THR A 116 -4.47 6.42 13.50
C THR A 116 -5.56 5.60 14.18
N GLU A 117 -5.35 5.26 15.46
CA GLU A 117 -6.39 4.63 16.30
C GLU A 117 -7.67 5.47 16.37
N ALA A 118 -7.54 6.80 16.39
CA ALA A 118 -8.66 7.74 16.38
C ALA A 118 -9.34 7.90 15.01
N GLY A 119 -8.87 7.20 13.96
CA GLY A 119 -9.48 7.21 12.63
C GLY A 119 -9.05 8.36 11.72
N HIS A 120 -7.97 9.08 12.06
CA HIS A 120 -7.39 10.10 11.19
C HIS A 120 -6.52 9.46 10.10
N SER A 121 -6.64 9.94 8.86
CA SER A 121 -5.74 9.53 7.78
C SER A 121 -4.38 10.18 7.95
N VAL A 122 -3.32 9.42 7.72
CA VAL A 122 -1.92 9.89 7.79
C VAL A 122 -1.24 9.63 6.45
N LEU A 123 -0.50 10.64 5.98
CA LEU A 123 0.48 10.51 4.92
C LEU A 123 1.85 10.86 5.50
N ALA A 124 2.71 9.86 5.61
CA ALA A 124 4.08 10.04 6.06
C ALA A 124 5.03 10.03 4.84
N TYR A 125 5.82 11.10 4.72
CA TYR A 125 6.90 11.19 3.74
C TYR A 125 8.20 10.76 4.40
N VAL A 126 8.78 9.66 3.91
CA VAL A 126 10.09 9.17 4.35
C VAL A 126 11.12 9.56 3.29
N THR A 127 12.02 10.46 3.66
CA THR A 127 13.09 10.97 2.79
C THR A 127 14.42 10.30 3.10
N ASP A 128 15.44 10.60 2.27
CA ASP A 128 16.84 10.21 2.48
C ASP A 128 17.12 8.70 2.48
N PHE A 129 16.21 7.92 1.89
CA PHE A 129 16.42 6.50 1.65
C PHE A 129 16.97 6.26 0.23
N LEU A 130 18.27 5.99 0.14
CA LEU A 130 18.93 5.70 -1.13
C LEU A 130 18.99 4.20 -1.42
N PRO A 131 18.59 3.74 -2.62
CA PRO A 131 18.64 2.33 -2.99
C PRO A 131 20.09 1.84 -3.06
N TYR A 132 20.33 0.63 -2.58
CA TYR A 132 21.65 0.01 -2.59
C TYR A 132 21.59 -1.48 -2.91
N PHE A 133 22.70 -2.02 -3.41
CA PHE A 133 22.88 -3.46 -3.58
C PHE A 133 24.32 -3.87 -3.28
N TYR A 134 24.53 -5.18 -3.12
CA TYR A 134 25.83 -5.76 -2.81
C TYR A 134 26.35 -6.57 -4.00
N ILE A 135 27.66 -6.49 -4.23
CA ILE A 135 28.38 -7.37 -5.16
C ILE A 135 29.55 -8.03 -4.43
N ALA A 136 29.91 -9.24 -4.84
CA ALA A 136 31.09 -9.92 -4.32
C ALA A 136 32.35 -9.11 -4.68
N CYS A 137 33.21 -8.88 -3.70
CA CYS A 137 34.47 -8.18 -3.92
C CYS A 137 35.43 -9.06 -4.74
N PRO A 138 35.97 -8.58 -5.88
CA PRO A 138 37.00 -9.32 -6.61
C PRO A 138 38.24 -9.58 -5.75
N ARG A 139 38.93 -10.70 -5.99
CA ARG A 139 40.19 -11.00 -5.28
C ARG A 139 41.23 -9.92 -5.57
N GLY A 140 41.84 -9.38 -4.51
CA GLY A 140 42.84 -8.32 -4.62
C GLY A 140 42.28 -6.90 -4.71
N PHE A 141 40.94 -6.73 -4.66
CA PHE A 141 40.32 -5.41 -4.60
C PHE A 141 40.34 -4.87 -3.15
N GLY A 142 40.95 -3.71 -2.96
CA GLY A 142 41.13 -3.07 -1.66
C GLY A 142 40.35 -1.76 -1.49
N SER A 143 40.59 -1.07 -0.37
CA SER A 143 40.06 0.28 -0.12
C SER A 143 40.58 1.30 -1.13
N ASP A 144 41.82 1.14 -1.57
CA ASP A 144 42.52 2.10 -2.43
C ASP A 144 41.90 2.12 -3.84
N ASP A 145 41.37 0.98 -4.28
CA ASP A 145 40.71 0.80 -5.58
C ASP A 145 39.29 1.38 -5.62
N LEU A 146 38.66 1.65 -4.46
CA LEU A 146 37.28 2.15 -4.40
C LEU A 146 37.13 3.49 -5.13
N SER A 147 38.14 4.36 -5.02
CA SER A 147 38.13 5.68 -5.65
C SER A 147 38.10 5.58 -7.18
N ALA A 148 39.02 4.79 -7.76
CA ALA A 148 39.08 4.54 -9.19
C ALA A 148 37.82 3.82 -9.70
N PHE A 149 37.32 2.85 -8.93
CA PHE A 149 36.11 2.11 -9.28
C PHE A 149 34.85 3.00 -9.24
N PHE A 150 34.73 3.89 -8.26
CA PHE A 150 33.67 4.90 -8.18
C PHE A 150 33.65 5.79 -9.42
N ILE A 151 34.81 6.33 -9.79
CA ILE A 151 34.95 7.20 -10.97
C ILE A 151 34.56 6.44 -12.24
N HIS A 152 35.05 5.21 -12.40
CA HIS A 152 34.74 4.37 -13.56
C HIS A 152 33.24 4.05 -13.67
N LEU A 153 32.61 3.63 -12.58
CA LEU A 153 31.18 3.33 -12.59
C LEU A 153 30.33 4.57 -12.83
N ASN A 154 30.69 5.72 -12.26
CA ASN A 154 29.99 6.98 -12.53
C ASN A 154 30.15 7.45 -13.98
N GLY A 155 31.30 7.19 -14.62
CA GLY A 155 31.48 7.40 -16.05
C GLY A 155 30.54 6.54 -16.90
N LEU A 156 30.30 5.28 -16.50
CA LEU A 156 29.37 4.36 -17.19
C LEU A 156 27.89 4.60 -16.89
N GLY A 157 27.61 5.17 -15.71
CA GLY A 157 26.28 5.32 -15.12
C GLY A 157 25.77 6.76 -15.11
N HIS A 158 26.46 7.70 -15.77
CA HIS A 158 26.11 9.13 -15.80
C HIS A 158 25.98 9.78 -14.40
N GLY A 159 26.86 9.43 -13.46
CA GLY A 159 26.88 10.06 -12.13
C GLY A 159 25.80 9.59 -11.15
N VAL A 160 25.16 8.45 -11.40
CA VAL A 160 24.06 7.94 -10.56
C VAL A 160 24.55 7.31 -9.24
N ILE A 161 25.82 6.95 -9.10
CA ILE A 161 26.33 6.30 -7.89
C ILE A 161 26.74 7.37 -6.88
N LYS A 162 26.19 7.26 -5.67
CA LYS A 162 26.42 8.20 -4.57
C LYS A 162 27.54 7.75 -3.64
N ASN A 163 27.65 6.45 -3.36
CA ASN A 163 28.64 5.93 -2.42
C ASN A 163 29.01 4.46 -2.71
N LEU A 164 30.24 4.09 -2.36
CA LEU A 164 30.77 2.72 -2.41
C LEU A 164 31.44 2.38 -1.07
N GLU A 165 31.07 1.25 -0.48
CA GLU A 165 31.65 0.79 0.79
C GLU A 165 32.02 -0.69 0.76
N LEU A 166 33.17 -1.06 1.31
CA LEU A 166 33.49 -2.46 1.59
C LEU A 166 32.83 -2.92 2.88
N LYS A 167 32.14 -4.05 2.84
CA LYS A 167 31.49 -4.69 4.00
C LYS A 167 31.76 -6.19 3.98
N ASN A 168 32.15 -6.73 5.13
CA ASN A 168 32.22 -8.18 5.30
C ASN A 168 30.81 -8.72 5.53
N LYS A 169 30.36 -9.63 4.66
CA LYS A 169 29.02 -10.22 4.66
C LYS A 169 29.12 -11.70 4.32
N GLN A 170 28.07 -12.45 4.64
CA GLN A 170 27.95 -13.86 4.29
C GLN A 170 26.84 -14.04 3.26
N SER A 171 27.07 -14.95 2.30
CA SER A 171 26.02 -15.39 1.39
C SER A 171 24.98 -16.21 2.15
N LEU A 172 23.69 -15.93 1.94
CA LEU A 172 22.61 -16.73 2.51
C LEU A 172 22.56 -18.14 1.90
N MET A 173 22.92 -18.26 0.62
CA MET A 173 22.82 -19.53 -0.09
C MET A 173 24.02 -20.43 0.23
N ASN A 174 23.71 -21.64 0.74
CA ASN A 174 24.60 -22.66 1.29
C ASN A 174 25.33 -22.27 2.58
N TYR A 175 25.31 -23.17 3.56
CA TYR A 175 26.12 -23.03 4.77
C TYR A 175 27.57 -23.38 4.47
N ARG A 176 28.49 -22.43 4.71
CA ARG A 176 29.94 -22.59 4.55
C ARG A 176 30.72 -22.34 5.85
N GLY A 177 30.05 -22.43 7.00
CA GLY A 177 30.62 -22.03 8.30
C GLY A 177 30.36 -20.57 8.63
N GLU A 178 31.22 -19.96 9.44
CA GLU A 178 31.15 -18.54 9.84
C GLU A 178 31.98 -17.61 8.94
N ASP A 179 32.39 -18.11 7.77
CA ASP A 179 33.25 -17.38 6.85
C ASP A 179 32.52 -16.15 6.28
N VAL A 180 33.01 -14.97 6.67
CA VAL A 180 32.61 -13.69 6.08
C VAL A 180 33.52 -13.34 4.92
N VAL A 181 32.90 -12.91 3.81
CA VAL A 181 33.59 -12.53 2.58
C VAL A 181 33.40 -11.03 2.36
N PRO A 182 34.39 -10.31 1.80
CA PRO A 182 34.19 -8.91 1.44
C PRO A 182 33.18 -8.76 0.31
N PHE A 183 32.22 -7.86 0.50
CA PHE A 183 31.27 -7.37 -0.49
C PHE A 183 31.43 -5.86 -0.66
N ILE A 184 31.13 -5.38 -1.85
CA ILE A 184 31.05 -3.94 -2.13
C ILE A 184 29.57 -3.54 -2.10
N LYS A 185 29.21 -2.66 -1.17
CA LYS A 185 27.91 -1.99 -1.09
C LYS A 185 27.93 -0.80 -2.05
N ILE A 186 27.02 -0.81 -3.02
CA ILE A 186 26.87 0.26 -4.00
C ILE A 186 25.57 1.01 -3.69
N THR A 187 25.66 2.31 -3.41
CA THR A 187 24.51 3.17 -3.13
C THR A 187 24.24 4.09 -4.31
N LEU A 188 22.98 4.17 -4.75
CA LEU A 188 22.54 4.86 -5.96
C LEU A 188 21.65 6.05 -5.62
N ALA A 189 21.60 7.02 -6.52
CA ALA A 189 20.72 8.18 -6.45
C ALA A 189 19.30 7.87 -6.96
N ASP A 190 19.18 6.94 -7.90
CA ASP A 190 17.92 6.63 -8.61
C ASP A 190 17.66 5.12 -8.61
N GLN A 191 16.44 4.73 -8.21
CA GLN A 191 15.98 3.34 -8.17
C GLN A 191 15.85 2.75 -9.58
N ARG A 192 15.51 3.56 -10.58
CA ARG A 192 15.34 3.11 -11.97
C ARG A 192 16.67 2.73 -12.63
N ALA A 193 17.78 3.26 -12.12
CA ALA A 193 19.11 2.95 -12.63
C ALA A 193 19.69 1.64 -12.09
N LEU A 194 19.16 1.13 -10.96
CA LEU A 194 19.63 -0.09 -10.32
C LEU A 194 19.70 -1.30 -11.27
N PRO A 195 18.62 -1.69 -11.99
CA PRO A 195 18.70 -2.83 -12.91
C PRO A 195 19.72 -2.60 -14.01
N LYS A 196 19.84 -1.38 -14.56
CA LYS A 196 20.79 -1.07 -15.63
C LYS A 196 22.24 -1.25 -15.18
N ILE A 197 22.60 -0.76 -13.99
CA ILE A 197 23.96 -0.87 -13.44
C ILE A 197 24.27 -2.32 -13.06
N ARG A 198 23.32 -2.99 -12.41
CA ARG A 198 23.45 -4.41 -12.06
C ARG A 198 23.67 -5.26 -13.31
N ASP A 199 22.87 -5.09 -14.34
CA ASP A 199 22.92 -5.92 -15.54
C ASP A 199 24.22 -5.69 -16.34
N LYS A 200 24.73 -4.45 -16.40
CA LYS A 200 26.06 -4.14 -16.96
C LYS A 200 27.18 -4.89 -16.21
N TYR A 201 27.13 -4.89 -14.88
CA TYR A 201 28.11 -5.61 -14.06
C TYR A 201 28.01 -7.14 -14.26
N MET A 202 26.79 -7.68 -14.28
CA MET A 202 26.53 -9.10 -14.52
C MET A 202 27.01 -9.57 -15.89
N HIS A 203 26.80 -8.76 -16.94
CA HIS A 203 27.27 -9.08 -18.28
C HIS A 203 28.80 -9.09 -18.37
N CYS A 204 29.46 -8.14 -17.70
CA CYS A 204 30.92 -8.07 -17.62
C CYS A 204 31.53 -9.31 -16.95
N ILE A 205 30.91 -9.82 -15.88
CA ILE A 205 31.36 -11.05 -15.21
C ILE A 205 31.15 -12.27 -16.12
N ARG A 206 29.98 -12.39 -16.75
CA ARG A 206 29.66 -13.53 -17.63
C ARG A 206 30.64 -13.67 -18.79
N HIS A 207 31.19 -12.58 -19.31
CA HIS A 207 32.18 -12.61 -20.39
C HIS A 207 33.60 -12.95 -19.94
N ARG A 208 33.94 -12.81 -18.65
CA ARG A 208 35.34 -12.95 -18.18
C ARG A 208 35.68 -14.22 -17.43
N ARG A 209 34.71 -15.02 -16.97
CA ARG A 209 34.84 -16.44 -16.58
C ARG A 209 33.59 -16.87 -15.82
N THR A 210 33.27 -18.14 -15.96
CA THR A 210 32.33 -18.96 -15.18
C THR A 210 32.35 -18.64 -13.68
N LEU A 211 31.61 -17.61 -13.28
CA LEU A 211 31.31 -17.31 -11.87
C LEU A 211 29.81 -17.45 -11.72
N THR A 212 29.43 -18.62 -11.22
CA THR A 212 28.09 -18.99 -10.79
C THR A 212 27.53 -17.89 -9.91
N LEU A 213 26.50 -17.21 -10.42
CA LEU A 213 25.73 -16.27 -9.64
C LEU A 213 24.92 -17.08 -8.62
N PHE A 214 25.19 -16.82 -7.34
CA PHE A 214 24.31 -17.21 -6.26
C PHE A 214 23.24 -16.10 -6.14
N LEU A 215 22.06 -16.35 -6.71
CA LEU A 215 20.80 -15.67 -6.42
C LEU A 215 19.94 -16.62 -5.58
#